data_AF-A0A176FLM0-F1
#
_entry.id   AF-A0A176FLM0-F1
#
_cell.length_a   1.000
_cell.length_b   1.000
_cell.length_c   1.000
_cell.angle_alpha   90.00
_cell.angle_beta   90.00
_cell.angle_gamma   90.00
#
_symmetry.space_group_name_H-M   'P 1'
#
loop_
_entity.id
_entity.type
_entity.pdbx_description
1 polymer ?
#
loop_
_entity_poly.entity_id
_entity_poly.type
_entity_poly.pdbx_seq_one_letter_code
_entity_poly.pdbx_strand_id
1 'polypeptide(L)'
;TLSGEEVDASEITPELLEGALHEADGIEANVATGYHAIEFLLWGQDLNGHAPGAGNRPWTDYAAGDDCTNGNCDRRGDYLTAAADLLISDLEWITAQWQEGGEARAALMENEAAGLSAILTGMGSLSYGEQAGERMRLGLMLNDPEEEHDCFSDNTHNSHYYDGLGIQNVYLGEYVRIDGTVVSGASLSDLVAESNEALDTEMQAKLSATMRELGQIKTAAEAGFTYDQMLQAGNDKGEALVMGGVDALIDQTRSIERVVTALVLDSIEFEGSDSLDNPGAVFQ
;
A
#
# COMPACT_ATOMS: atom_id res chain seq x y z
N THR A 1 22.66 17.62 12.61
CA THR A 1 22.28 16.80 13.78
C THR A 1 20.90 16.25 13.55
N LEU A 2 20.69 14.96 13.79
CA LEU A 2 19.40 14.29 13.75
C LEU A 2 19.16 13.69 15.13
N SER A 3 18.02 13.98 15.75
CA SER A 3 17.69 13.55 17.12
C SER A 3 18.79 13.83 18.18
N GLY A 4 19.54 14.92 17.99
CA GLY A 4 20.61 15.32 18.91
C GLY A 4 21.99 14.70 18.63
N GLU A 5 22.10 13.80 17.65
CA GLU A 5 23.36 13.19 17.24
C GLU A 5 23.94 13.85 15.97
N GLU A 6 25.27 13.92 15.88
CA GLU A 6 25.94 14.37 14.65
C GLU A 6 25.98 13.22 13.65
N VAL A 7 25.31 13.43 12.51
CA VAL A 7 25.31 12.50 11.37
C VAL A 7 26.23 13.08 10.29
N ASP A 8 27.18 12.29 9.83
CA ASP A 8 28.00 12.63 8.67
C ASP A 8 27.21 12.37 7.39
N ALA A 9 26.72 13.44 6.78
CA ALA A 9 26.02 13.42 5.51
C ALA A 9 26.87 14.05 4.39
N SER A 10 28.20 14.02 4.50
CA SER A 10 29.08 14.57 3.47
C SER A 10 28.86 13.88 2.12
N GLU A 11 28.72 12.56 2.12
CA GLU A 11 28.25 11.73 1.02
C GLU A 11 26.84 11.21 1.32
N ILE A 12 25.95 11.16 0.32
CA ILE A 12 24.60 10.59 0.46
C ILE A 12 24.62 9.20 -0.18
N THR A 13 24.66 8.17 0.65
CA THR A 13 24.72 6.76 0.21
C THR A 13 23.50 5.98 0.70
N PRO A 14 23.17 4.82 0.08
CA PRO A 14 22.12 3.93 0.59
C PRO A 14 22.24 3.64 2.09
N GLU A 15 23.44 3.36 2.58
CA GLU A 15 23.70 3.04 3.99
C GLU A 15 23.44 4.22 4.92
N LEU A 16 23.68 5.46 4.47
CA LEU A 16 23.29 6.64 5.23
C LEU A 16 21.76 6.73 5.34
N LEU A 17 21.05 6.53 4.23
CA LEU A 17 19.60 6.64 4.19
C LEU A 17 18.93 5.59 5.07
N GLU A 18 19.27 4.32 4.87
CA GLU A 18 18.68 3.19 5.60
C GLU A 18 19.15 3.14 7.07
N GLY A 19 20.45 3.28 7.31
CA GLY A 19 21.05 2.99 8.62
C GLY A 19 21.04 4.16 9.60
N ALA A 20 20.86 5.40 9.13
CA ALA A 20 20.96 6.58 9.98
C ALA A 20 19.79 7.57 9.85
N LEU A 21 19.14 7.67 8.69
CA LEU A 21 18.06 8.65 8.48
C LEU A 21 16.67 8.03 8.60
N HIS A 22 16.46 6.85 8.02
CA HIS A 22 15.18 6.19 8.07
C HIS A 22 14.86 5.72 9.49
N GLU A 23 13.64 6.01 9.93
CA GLU A 23 13.14 5.69 11.27
C GLU A 23 14.06 6.17 12.40
N ALA A 24 14.84 7.22 12.16
CA ALA A 24 15.80 7.69 13.14
C ALA A 24 15.14 7.96 14.49
N ASP A 25 15.76 7.50 15.58
CA ASP A 25 15.21 7.48 16.94
C ASP A 25 13.96 6.58 17.12
N GLY A 26 13.76 5.63 16.22
CA GLY A 26 12.59 4.72 16.21
C GLY A 26 11.28 5.41 15.82
N ILE A 27 11.36 6.55 15.13
CA ILE A 27 10.18 7.33 14.71
C ILE A 27 9.82 6.92 13.28
N GLU A 28 8.78 6.11 13.10
CA GLU A 28 8.32 5.62 11.79
C GLU A 28 8.04 6.74 10.78
N ALA A 29 7.58 7.91 11.26
CA ALA A 29 7.35 9.08 10.42
C ALA A 29 8.64 9.64 9.77
N ASN A 30 9.83 9.23 10.19
CA ASN A 30 11.10 9.56 9.53
C ASN A 30 11.30 8.67 8.29
N VAL A 31 10.59 8.97 7.22
CA VAL A 31 10.70 8.25 5.94
C VAL A 31 11.84 8.84 5.10
N ALA A 32 12.89 8.04 4.88
CA ALA A 32 14.09 8.47 4.14
C ALA A 32 14.44 7.55 2.96
N THR A 33 13.68 6.49 2.74
CA THR A 33 13.96 5.42 1.77
C THR A 33 12.66 5.02 1.04
N GLY A 34 12.78 4.11 0.06
CA GLY A 34 11.64 3.51 -0.61
C GLY A 34 10.91 4.42 -1.61
N TYR A 35 9.71 4.00 -2.03
CA TYR A 35 8.91 4.67 -3.05
C TYR A 35 8.55 6.11 -2.66
N HIS A 36 8.08 6.36 -1.44
CA HIS A 36 7.63 7.70 -1.03
C HIS A 36 8.77 8.72 -0.88
N ALA A 37 9.98 8.28 -0.51
CA ALA A 37 11.15 9.18 -0.54
C ALA A 37 11.47 9.61 -1.98
N ILE A 38 11.42 8.68 -2.93
CA ILE A 38 11.59 8.97 -4.36
C ILE A 38 10.44 9.86 -4.87
N GLU A 39 9.21 9.57 -4.46
CA GLU A 39 8.02 10.34 -4.80
C GLU A 39 8.16 11.80 -4.34
N PHE A 40 8.50 12.05 -3.09
CA PHE A 40 8.76 13.39 -2.56
C PHE A 40 9.92 14.09 -3.29
N LEU A 41 10.96 13.34 -3.64
CA LEU A 41 12.07 13.88 -4.41
C LEU A 41 11.63 14.26 -5.82
N LEU A 42 10.72 13.54 -6.45
CA LEU A 42 10.30 13.82 -7.83
C LEU A 42 9.16 14.85 -7.92
N TRP A 43 8.16 14.78 -7.05
CA TRP A 43 7.00 15.67 -7.03
C TRP A 43 7.16 16.85 -6.07
N GLY A 44 7.94 16.69 -4.99
CA GLY A 44 7.96 17.66 -3.91
C GLY A 44 6.71 17.58 -3.04
N GLN A 45 6.60 18.49 -2.08
CA GLN A 45 5.41 18.57 -1.24
C GLN A 45 4.20 18.97 -2.10
N ASP A 46 3.09 18.28 -1.92
CA ASP A 46 1.81 18.80 -2.35
C ASP A 46 1.30 19.82 -1.32
N LEU A 47 0.94 21.01 -1.81
CA LEU A 47 0.46 22.12 -0.98
C LEU A 47 -0.94 22.57 -1.41
N ASN A 48 -1.64 21.78 -2.23
CA ASN A 48 -2.95 22.11 -2.75
C ASN A 48 -4.09 21.77 -1.74
N GLY A 49 -3.82 20.97 -0.72
CA GLY A 49 -4.81 20.61 0.30
C GLY A 49 -5.87 19.69 -0.32
N HIS A 50 -7.09 20.20 -0.54
CA HIS A 50 -8.13 19.49 -1.30
C HIS A 50 -8.41 20.17 -2.67
N ALA A 51 -7.55 21.11 -3.09
CA ALA A 51 -7.65 21.73 -4.40
C ALA A 51 -6.95 20.83 -5.44
N PRO A 52 -7.35 20.86 -6.72
CA PRO A 52 -6.74 19.97 -7.71
C PRO A 52 -5.23 20.21 -7.87
N GLY A 53 -4.46 19.13 -7.80
CA GLY A 53 -3.10 19.03 -8.33
C GLY A 53 -2.10 18.43 -7.33
N ALA A 54 -1.12 17.71 -7.89
CA ALA A 54 -0.03 17.11 -7.15
C ALA A 54 1.13 18.09 -6.85
N GLY A 55 2.15 17.58 -6.17
CA GLY A 55 3.45 18.24 -6.04
C GLY A 55 4.03 18.63 -7.41
N ASN A 56 4.63 19.83 -7.48
CA ASN A 56 5.10 20.43 -8.72
C ASN A 56 6.59 20.82 -8.65
N ARG A 57 7.44 19.90 -8.20
CA ARG A 57 8.89 20.12 -8.19
C ARG A 57 9.40 20.27 -9.63
N PRO A 58 10.12 21.36 -9.95
CA PRO A 58 10.67 21.54 -11.28
C PRO A 58 11.92 20.68 -11.48
N TRP A 59 12.14 20.19 -12.70
CA TRP A 59 13.36 19.45 -13.06
C TRP A 59 14.65 20.26 -12.80
N THR A 60 14.55 21.58 -12.78
CA THR A 60 15.66 22.49 -12.43
C THR A 60 16.17 22.31 -11.00
N ASP A 61 15.43 21.61 -10.13
CA ASP A 61 15.92 21.15 -8.82
C ASP A 61 17.01 20.07 -8.91
N TYR A 62 17.24 19.52 -10.09
CA TYR A 62 18.27 18.52 -10.41
C TYR A 62 19.26 19.01 -11.47
N ALA A 63 19.14 20.26 -11.91
CA ALA A 63 19.99 20.82 -12.94
C ALA A 63 21.36 21.24 -12.41
N ALA A 64 22.31 21.42 -13.32
CA ALA A 64 23.66 21.87 -13.01
C ALA A 64 23.85 23.36 -13.38
N GLY A 65 24.81 24.01 -12.72
CA GLY A 65 25.20 25.38 -13.03
C GLY A 65 24.06 26.39 -12.83
N ASP A 66 23.93 27.32 -13.77
CA ASP A 66 22.96 28.42 -13.70
C ASP A 66 21.50 27.96 -13.82
N ASP A 67 21.26 26.73 -14.27
CA ASP A 67 19.92 26.14 -14.37
C ASP A 67 19.42 25.58 -13.03
N CYS A 68 20.27 25.47 -12.00
CA CYS A 68 19.87 25.05 -10.66
C CYS A 68 19.07 26.16 -9.95
N THR A 69 17.76 25.95 -9.77
CA THR A 69 16.86 27.02 -9.30
C THR A 69 16.71 27.12 -7.78
N ASN A 70 16.96 26.04 -7.03
CA ASN A 70 16.67 25.96 -5.60
C ASN A 70 17.86 25.58 -4.71
N GLY A 71 19.08 25.62 -5.25
CA GLY A 71 20.30 25.22 -4.54
C GLY A 71 20.35 23.72 -4.21
N ASN A 72 21.53 23.23 -3.82
CA ASN A 72 21.80 21.82 -3.49
C ASN A 72 21.28 20.82 -4.54
N CYS A 73 21.23 21.22 -5.82
CA CYS A 73 20.65 20.39 -6.88
C CYS A 73 21.45 19.10 -7.10
N ASP A 74 22.78 19.20 -6.95
CA ASP A 74 23.72 18.09 -6.89
C ASP A 74 23.35 17.11 -5.77
N ARG A 75 23.24 17.60 -4.53
CA ARG A 75 22.91 16.77 -3.37
C ARG A 75 21.52 16.14 -3.48
N ARG A 76 20.56 16.83 -4.09
CA ARG A 76 19.23 16.27 -4.34
C ARG A 76 19.30 15.13 -5.36
N GLY A 77 20.11 15.29 -6.41
CA GLY A 77 20.41 14.22 -7.36
C GLY A 77 21.11 13.02 -6.72
N ASP A 78 22.08 13.27 -5.83
CA ASP A 78 22.76 12.21 -5.07
C ASP A 78 21.76 11.44 -4.19
N TYR A 79 20.85 12.13 -3.50
CA TYR A 79 19.80 11.49 -2.71
C TYR A 79 18.89 10.64 -3.61
N LEU A 80 18.34 11.21 -4.68
CA LEU A 80 17.45 10.46 -5.58
C LEU A 80 18.12 9.20 -6.13
N THR A 81 19.42 9.28 -6.45
CA THR A 81 20.20 8.12 -6.89
C THR A 81 20.36 7.09 -5.78
N ALA A 82 20.78 7.50 -4.58
CA ALA A 82 20.95 6.60 -3.44
C ALA A 82 19.64 5.92 -3.01
N ALA A 83 18.52 6.65 -2.98
CA ALA A 83 17.21 6.10 -2.67
C ALA A 83 16.74 5.10 -3.74
N ALA A 84 16.99 5.39 -5.03
CA ALA A 84 16.67 4.47 -6.12
C ALA A 84 17.55 3.20 -6.09
N ASP A 85 18.84 3.34 -5.84
CA ASP A 85 19.76 2.20 -5.72
C ASP A 85 19.35 1.28 -4.55
N LEU A 86 18.96 1.86 -3.41
CA LEU A 86 18.44 1.10 -2.28
C LEU A 86 17.13 0.38 -2.62
N LEU A 87 16.17 1.07 -3.25
CA LEU A 87 14.91 0.45 -3.67
C LEU A 87 15.15 -0.73 -4.64
N ILE A 88 16.10 -0.60 -5.57
CA ILE A 88 16.47 -1.70 -6.47
C ILE A 88 17.03 -2.88 -5.67
N SER A 89 17.94 -2.62 -4.72
CA SER A 89 18.50 -3.65 -3.84
C SER A 89 17.41 -4.38 -3.03
N ASP A 90 16.46 -3.65 -2.46
CA ASP A 90 15.34 -4.22 -1.70
C ASP A 90 14.44 -5.09 -2.58
N LEU A 91 14.13 -4.62 -3.79
CA LEU A 91 13.34 -5.36 -4.78
C LEU A 91 14.06 -6.63 -5.26
N GLU A 92 15.38 -6.57 -5.47
CA GLU A 92 16.20 -7.74 -5.80
C GLU A 92 16.21 -8.75 -4.64
N TRP A 93 16.35 -8.27 -3.41
CA TRP A 93 16.34 -9.11 -2.21
C TRP A 93 15.00 -9.81 -2.02
N ILE A 94 13.87 -9.09 -2.03
CA ILE A 94 12.54 -9.69 -1.83
C ILE A 94 12.19 -10.66 -2.96
N THR A 95 12.61 -10.35 -4.19
CA THR A 95 12.46 -11.27 -5.33
C THR A 95 13.23 -12.56 -5.08
N ALA A 96 14.47 -12.48 -4.58
CA ALA A 96 15.27 -13.66 -4.24
C ALA A 96 14.63 -14.52 -3.14
N GLN A 97 13.94 -13.92 -2.16
CA GLN A 97 13.23 -14.67 -1.11
C GLN A 97 12.12 -15.56 -1.65
N TRP A 98 11.49 -15.16 -2.75
CA TRP A 98 10.36 -15.88 -3.36
C TRP A 98 10.75 -16.78 -4.54
N GLN A 99 12.01 -16.74 -5.00
CA GLN A 99 12.51 -17.66 -6.02
C GLN A 99 12.52 -19.12 -5.52
N GLU A 100 12.70 -20.07 -6.45
CA GLU A 100 12.87 -21.48 -6.08
C GLU A 100 14.09 -21.65 -5.16
N GLY A 101 13.87 -22.15 -3.95
CA GLY A 101 14.90 -22.29 -2.92
C GLY A 101 15.12 -21.05 -2.03
N GLY A 102 14.40 -19.94 -2.27
CA GLY A 102 14.42 -18.75 -1.41
C GLY A 102 13.76 -18.99 -0.05
N GLU A 103 14.14 -18.24 0.98
CA GLU A 103 13.76 -18.50 2.38
C GLU A 103 12.25 -18.33 2.60
N ALA A 104 11.65 -17.24 2.10
CA ALA A 104 10.21 -17.01 2.25
C ALA A 104 9.38 -18.10 1.56
N ARG A 105 9.75 -18.50 0.34
CA ARG A 105 9.07 -19.58 -0.37
C ARG A 105 9.25 -20.94 0.34
N ALA A 106 10.44 -21.22 0.86
CA ALA A 106 10.70 -22.45 1.60
C ALA A 106 9.88 -22.51 2.90
N ALA A 107 9.83 -21.40 3.66
CA ALA A 107 9.04 -21.30 4.88
C ALA A 107 7.55 -21.49 4.61
N LEU A 108 6.99 -20.85 3.57
CA LEU A 108 5.58 -21.00 3.21
C LEU A 108 5.23 -22.45 2.84
N MET A 109 6.16 -23.17 2.21
CA MET A 109 5.96 -24.54 1.73
C MET A 109 6.27 -25.62 2.77
N GLU A 110 6.84 -25.27 3.92
CA GLU A 110 7.29 -26.23 4.94
C GLU A 110 6.13 -27.03 5.54
N ASN A 111 4.99 -26.36 5.76
CA ASN A 111 3.78 -26.96 6.31
C ASN A 111 2.56 -26.42 5.57
N GLU A 112 1.80 -27.31 4.92
CA GLU A 112 0.65 -26.93 4.10
C GLU A 112 -0.40 -26.13 4.86
N ALA A 113 -0.77 -26.55 6.08
CA ALA A 113 -1.77 -25.84 6.88
C ALA A 113 -1.25 -24.46 7.33
N ALA A 114 0.00 -24.37 7.76
CA ALA A 114 0.61 -23.09 8.13
C ALA A 114 0.75 -22.15 6.93
N GLY A 115 1.08 -22.67 5.75
CA GLY A 115 1.15 -21.92 4.51
C GLY A 115 -0.21 -21.35 4.09
N LEU A 116 -1.26 -22.17 4.17
CA LEU A 116 -2.63 -21.70 3.93
C LEU A 116 -3.06 -20.64 4.95
N SER A 117 -2.75 -20.84 6.23
CA SER A 117 -2.99 -19.83 7.27
C SER A 117 -2.26 -18.53 6.97
N ALA A 118 -0.99 -18.57 6.56
CA ALA A 118 -0.23 -17.38 6.20
C ALA A 118 -0.83 -16.62 5.01
N ILE A 119 -1.28 -17.32 3.98
CA ILE A 119 -1.96 -16.71 2.82
C ILE A 119 -3.25 -16.00 3.27
N LEU A 120 -4.09 -16.68 4.05
CA LEU A 120 -5.36 -16.13 4.53
C LEU A 120 -5.16 -14.98 5.53
N THR A 121 -4.13 -15.05 6.38
CA THR A 121 -3.71 -13.94 7.25
C THR A 121 -3.34 -12.73 6.42
N GLY A 122 -2.46 -12.88 5.42
CA GLY A 122 -2.06 -11.77 4.56
C GLY A 122 -3.26 -11.14 3.83
N MET A 123 -4.15 -11.96 3.26
CA MET A 123 -5.37 -11.46 2.62
C MET A 123 -6.29 -10.72 3.61
N GLY A 124 -6.51 -11.27 4.80
CA GLY A 124 -7.40 -10.70 5.81
C GLY A 124 -6.86 -9.40 6.42
N SER A 125 -5.58 -9.39 6.81
CA SER A 125 -4.89 -8.22 7.34
C SER A 125 -4.83 -7.08 6.33
N LEU A 126 -4.44 -7.38 5.07
CA LEU A 126 -4.42 -6.37 4.01
C LEU A 126 -5.82 -5.81 3.74
N SER A 127 -6.85 -6.67 3.75
CA SER A 127 -8.24 -6.22 3.56
C SER A 127 -8.71 -5.30 4.69
N TYR A 128 -8.49 -5.70 5.95
CA TYR A 128 -9.15 -5.09 7.11
C TYR A 128 -8.34 -3.96 7.73
N GLY A 129 -7.35 -4.29 8.57
CA GLY A 129 -6.59 -3.30 9.33
C GLY A 129 -5.88 -2.33 8.40
N GLU A 130 -5.14 -2.85 7.43
CA GLU A 130 -4.32 -2.03 6.54
C GLU A 130 -5.16 -1.21 5.56
N GLN A 131 -5.78 -1.84 4.56
CA GLN A 131 -6.38 -1.09 3.47
C GLN A 131 -7.67 -0.38 3.90
N ALA A 132 -8.61 -1.09 4.54
CA ALA A 132 -9.88 -0.48 4.93
C ALA A 132 -9.70 0.51 6.09
N GLY A 133 -8.88 0.15 7.07
CA GLY A 133 -8.65 0.96 8.26
C GLY A 133 -7.66 2.09 8.01
N GLU A 134 -6.37 1.77 8.07
CA GLU A 134 -5.27 2.72 8.07
C GLU A 134 -5.19 3.53 6.77
N ARG A 135 -5.35 2.90 5.60
CA ARG A 135 -5.13 3.58 4.31
C ARG A 135 -6.34 4.30 3.76
N MET A 136 -7.55 3.96 4.21
CA MET A 136 -8.79 4.52 3.64
C MET A 136 -9.64 5.25 4.67
N ARG A 137 -10.06 4.58 5.75
CA ARG A 137 -11.00 5.16 6.71
C ARG A 137 -10.36 6.21 7.60
N LEU A 138 -9.09 6.04 7.98
CA LEU A 138 -8.38 6.99 8.83
C LEU A 138 -8.34 8.40 8.22
N GLY A 139 -7.85 8.52 6.98
CA GLY A 139 -7.79 9.81 6.28
C GLY A 139 -9.16 10.47 6.11
N LEU A 140 -10.23 9.68 5.93
CA LEU A 140 -11.60 10.20 5.87
C LEU A 140 -12.11 10.69 7.24
N MET A 141 -11.76 9.99 8.32
CA MET A 141 -12.10 10.42 9.68
C MET A 141 -11.40 11.72 10.06
N LEU A 142 -10.14 11.86 9.69
CA LEU A 142 -9.32 13.05 9.94
C LEU A 142 -9.64 14.19 8.96
N ASN A 143 -10.19 13.85 7.78
CA ASN A 143 -10.36 14.76 6.64
C ASN A 143 -9.03 15.42 6.26
N ASP A 144 -7.95 14.66 6.35
CA ASP A 144 -6.58 15.15 6.18
C ASP A 144 -6.01 14.60 4.86
N PRO A 145 -5.68 15.46 3.88
CA PRO A 145 -5.05 15.02 2.63
C PRO A 145 -3.62 14.49 2.85
N GLU A 146 -2.98 14.78 3.98
CA GLU A 146 -1.65 14.22 4.30
C GLU A 146 -1.73 12.75 4.77
N GLU A 147 -2.93 12.23 5.09
CA GLU A 147 -3.18 10.83 5.41
C GLU A 147 -3.35 9.96 4.15
N GLU A 148 -3.11 10.53 2.98
CA GLU A 148 -3.06 9.79 1.73
C GLU A 148 -1.79 8.98 1.57
N HIS A 149 -1.93 7.80 0.96
CA HIS A 149 -0.79 6.91 0.72
C HIS A 149 0.25 7.54 -0.22
N ASP A 150 -0.18 8.07 -1.36
CA ASP A 150 0.69 8.68 -2.37
C ASP A 150 0.41 10.19 -2.49
N CYS A 151 0.47 10.89 -1.34
CA CYS A 151 0.02 12.28 -1.21
C CYS A 151 0.79 13.29 -2.07
N PHE A 152 2.03 12.97 -2.50
CA PHE A 152 2.83 13.89 -3.32
C PHE A 152 2.47 13.82 -4.80
N SER A 153 2.00 12.67 -5.29
CA SER A 153 1.81 12.39 -6.72
C SER A 153 0.36 12.24 -7.17
N ASP A 154 -0.61 12.39 -6.26
CA ASP A 154 -2.05 12.12 -6.47
C ASP A 154 -2.34 10.67 -6.91
N ASN A 155 -1.50 9.71 -6.51
CA ASN A 155 -1.58 8.33 -7.04
C ASN A 155 -2.32 7.33 -6.14
N THR A 156 -2.80 7.75 -4.97
CA THR A 156 -3.40 6.90 -3.92
C THR A 156 -4.47 5.93 -4.44
N HIS A 157 -5.29 6.40 -5.39
CA HIS A 157 -6.34 5.61 -6.03
C HIS A 157 -5.83 4.37 -6.77
N ASN A 158 -4.61 4.40 -7.33
CA ASN A 158 -3.98 3.25 -7.97
C ASN A 158 -3.47 2.27 -6.92
N SER A 159 -2.83 2.75 -5.86
CA SER A 159 -2.34 1.90 -4.76
C SER A 159 -3.49 1.11 -4.15
N HIS A 160 -4.59 1.77 -3.78
CA HIS A 160 -5.78 1.06 -3.27
C HIS A 160 -6.36 0.05 -4.27
N TYR A 161 -6.44 0.40 -5.56
CA TYR A 161 -6.96 -0.51 -6.56
C TYR A 161 -6.09 -1.77 -6.72
N TYR A 162 -4.77 -1.61 -6.75
CA TYR A 162 -3.84 -2.71 -6.97
C TYR A 162 -3.62 -3.58 -5.73
N ASP A 163 -3.77 -3.03 -4.52
CA ASP A 163 -3.83 -3.83 -3.29
C ASP A 163 -5.04 -4.77 -3.31
N GLY A 164 -6.23 -4.23 -3.62
CA GLY A 164 -7.44 -5.02 -3.80
C GLY A 164 -7.31 -6.09 -4.88
N LEU A 165 -6.67 -5.75 -6.01
CA LEU A 165 -6.40 -6.69 -7.09
C LEU A 165 -5.44 -7.80 -6.63
N GLY A 166 -4.43 -7.47 -5.83
CA GLY A 166 -3.52 -8.44 -5.23
C GLY A 166 -4.26 -9.49 -4.40
N ILE A 167 -5.18 -9.07 -3.54
CA ILE A 167 -6.02 -9.96 -2.73
C ILE A 167 -6.84 -10.91 -3.63
N GLN A 168 -7.48 -10.37 -4.67
CA GLN A 168 -8.25 -11.17 -5.63
C GLN A 168 -7.37 -12.18 -6.38
N ASN A 169 -6.20 -11.75 -6.87
CA ASN A 169 -5.26 -12.61 -7.60
C ASN A 169 -4.81 -13.79 -6.76
N VAL A 170 -4.51 -13.56 -5.47
CA VAL A 170 -4.10 -14.62 -4.53
C VAL A 170 -5.22 -15.64 -4.31
N TYR A 171 -6.47 -15.19 -4.15
CA TYR A 171 -7.60 -16.10 -3.96
C TYR A 171 -7.88 -16.96 -5.19
N LEU A 172 -7.89 -16.33 -6.37
CA LEU A 172 -8.20 -16.97 -7.65
C LEU A 172 -7.02 -17.75 -8.23
N GLY A 173 -5.80 -17.55 -7.71
CA GLY A 173 -4.59 -18.17 -8.23
C GLY A 173 -4.27 -17.74 -9.67
N GLU A 174 -4.69 -16.53 -10.08
CA GLU A 174 -4.52 -16.00 -11.43
C GLU A 174 -4.12 -14.52 -11.41
N TYR A 175 -3.19 -14.12 -12.29
CA TYR A 175 -2.92 -12.71 -12.58
C TYR A 175 -2.41 -12.50 -14.01
N VAL A 176 -2.49 -11.27 -14.51
CA VAL A 176 -1.99 -10.85 -15.82
C VAL A 176 -0.66 -10.12 -15.66
N ARG A 177 0.37 -10.56 -16.39
CA ARG A 177 1.68 -9.89 -16.44
C ARG A 177 1.63 -8.62 -17.28
N ILE A 178 2.65 -7.76 -17.11
CA ILE A 178 2.82 -6.52 -17.89
C ILE A 178 2.92 -6.75 -19.41
N ASP A 179 3.31 -7.97 -19.84
CA ASP A 179 3.38 -8.35 -21.25
C ASP A 179 2.04 -8.92 -21.80
N GLY A 180 0.99 -8.92 -20.96
CA GLY A 180 -0.34 -9.44 -21.29
C GLY A 180 -0.48 -10.95 -21.15
N THR A 181 0.55 -11.67 -20.71
CA THR A 181 0.44 -13.12 -20.47
C THR A 181 -0.30 -13.40 -19.16
N VAL A 182 -1.14 -14.44 -19.18
CA VAL A 182 -1.87 -14.90 -17.98
C VAL A 182 -1.03 -15.95 -17.25
N VAL A 183 -0.91 -15.79 -15.94
CA VAL A 183 -0.41 -16.82 -15.02
C VAL A 183 -1.60 -17.35 -14.26
N SER A 184 -1.81 -18.67 -14.28
CA SER A 184 -2.85 -19.31 -13.48
C SER A 184 -2.37 -20.66 -12.94
N GLY A 185 -2.98 -21.14 -11.86
CA GLY A 185 -2.60 -22.38 -11.17
C GLY A 185 -3.67 -22.86 -10.19
N ALA A 186 -3.29 -23.80 -9.31
CA ALA A 186 -4.14 -24.21 -8.20
C ALA A 186 -4.46 -23.00 -7.31
N SER A 187 -5.71 -22.91 -6.83
CA SER A 187 -6.21 -21.70 -6.17
C SER A 187 -6.87 -22.00 -4.82
N LEU A 188 -6.99 -20.98 -3.97
CA LEU A 188 -7.83 -21.06 -2.77
C LEU A 188 -9.30 -21.21 -3.16
N SER A 189 -9.73 -20.62 -4.27
CA SER A 189 -11.08 -20.78 -4.79
C SER A 189 -11.42 -22.27 -5.02
N ASP A 190 -10.58 -23.02 -5.72
CA ASP A 190 -10.78 -24.46 -5.95
C ASP A 190 -10.85 -25.25 -4.64
N LEU A 191 -9.93 -24.95 -3.72
CA LEU A 191 -9.84 -25.62 -2.41
C LEU A 191 -11.08 -25.34 -1.55
N VAL A 192 -11.54 -24.09 -1.53
CA VAL A 192 -12.75 -23.70 -0.79
C VAL A 192 -13.98 -24.29 -1.45
N ALA A 193 -14.05 -24.36 -2.79
CA ALA A 193 -15.18 -24.97 -3.49
C ALA A 193 -15.33 -26.46 -3.17
N GLU A 194 -14.21 -27.19 -3.03
CA GLU A 194 -14.22 -28.60 -2.62
C GLU A 194 -14.78 -28.80 -1.19
N SER A 195 -14.48 -27.89 -0.26
CA SER A 195 -15.00 -27.93 1.11
C SER A 195 -16.43 -27.37 1.24
N ASN A 196 -16.71 -26.26 0.56
CA ASN A 196 -17.91 -25.46 0.67
C ASN A 196 -18.13 -24.56 -0.57
N GLU A 197 -18.73 -25.12 -1.62
CA GLU A 197 -19.07 -24.44 -2.89
C GLU A 197 -19.82 -23.12 -2.70
N ALA A 198 -20.76 -23.05 -1.75
CA ALA A 198 -21.53 -21.84 -1.49
C ALA A 198 -20.67 -20.72 -0.91
N LEU A 199 -19.68 -21.05 -0.08
CA LEU A 199 -18.74 -20.08 0.49
C LEU A 199 -17.75 -19.57 -0.54
N ASP A 200 -17.24 -20.43 -1.43
CA ASP A 200 -16.39 -19.98 -2.54
C ASP A 200 -17.16 -19.02 -3.46
N THR A 201 -18.39 -19.36 -3.85
CA THR A 201 -19.26 -18.47 -4.64
C THR A 201 -19.47 -17.13 -3.96
N GLU A 202 -19.67 -17.13 -2.63
CA GLU A 202 -19.77 -15.91 -1.84
C GLU A 202 -18.48 -15.10 -1.88
N MET A 203 -17.32 -15.72 -1.63
CA MET A 203 -16.03 -15.04 -1.60
C MET A 203 -15.70 -14.40 -2.95
N GLN A 204 -15.90 -15.12 -4.07
CA GLN A 204 -15.71 -14.56 -5.41
C GLN A 204 -16.61 -13.34 -5.66
N ALA A 205 -17.87 -13.40 -5.20
CA ALA A 205 -18.80 -12.28 -5.32
C ALA A 205 -18.37 -11.07 -4.47
N LYS A 206 -17.82 -11.30 -3.26
CA LYS A 206 -17.29 -10.22 -2.41
C LYS A 206 -16.04 -9.59 -3.00
N LEU A 207 -15.06 -10.37 -3.46
CA LEU A 207 -13.88 -9.85 -4.16
C LEU A 207 -14.28 -9.02 -5.39
N SER A 208 -15.24 -9.51 -6.17
CA SER A 208 -15.77 -8.77 -7.33
C SER A 208 -16.49 -7.48 -6.94
N ALA A 209 -17.15 -7.45 -5.78
CA ALA A 209 -17.74 -6.24 -5.24
C ALA A 209 -16.67 -5.23 -4.84
N THR A 210 -15.66 -5.65 -4.07
CA THR A 210 -14.51 -4.84 -3.68
C THR A 210 -13.82 -4.21 -4.89
N MET A 211 -13.50 -5.01 -5.92
CA MET A 211 -12.86 -4.48 -7.13
C MET A 211 -13.72 -3.48 -7.90
N ARG A 212 -15.04 -3.60 -7.83
CA ARG A 212 -15.96 -2.61 -8.42
C ARG A 212 -15.98 -1.32 -7.63
N GLU A 213 -15.97 -1.37 -6.30
CA GLU A 213 -15.96 -0.16 -5.46
C GLU A 213 -14.61 0.57 -5.56
N LEU A 214 -13.48 -0.15 -5.44
CA LEU A 214 -12.15 0.41 -5.66
C LEU A 214 -11.98 0.95 -7.09
N GLY A 215 -12.55 0.26 -8.08
CA GLY A 215 -12.57 0.71 -9.47
C GLY A 215 -13.35 2.02 -9.67
N GLN A 216 -14.37 2.31 -8.86
CA GLN A 216 -15.09 3.58 -8.92
C GLN A 216 -14.24 4.73 -8.37
N ILE A 217 -13.49 4.51 -7.27
CA ILE A 217 -12.50 5.47 -6.74
C ILE A 217 -11.49 5.80 -7.84
N LYS A 218 -10.84 4.77 -8.41
CA LYS A 218 -9.87 4.91 -9.51
C LYS A 218 -10.46 5.68 -10.70
N THR A 219 -11.65 5.30 -11.16
CA THR A 219 -12.31 5.97 -12.29
C THR A 219 -12.60 7.45 -12.01
N ALA A 220 -13.04 7.77 -10.79
CA ALA A 220 -13.33 9.16 -10.40
C ALA A 220 -12.04 10.00 -10.32
N ALA A 221 -10.98 9.45 -9.72
CA ALA A 221 -9.66 10.09 -9.63
C ALA A 221 -9.07 10.36 -11.01
N GLU A 222 -9.06 9.36 -11.90
CA GLU A 222 -8.58 9.51 -13.28
C GLU A 222 -9.42 10.51 -14.11
N ALA A 223 -10.68 10.74 -13.72
CA ALA A 223 -11.55 11.75 -14.31
C ALA A 223 -11.37 13.17 -13.71
N GLY A 224 -10.45 13.34 -12.74
CA GLY A 224 -10.09 14.61 -12.13
C GLY A 224 -10.77 14.91 -10.79
N PHE A 225 -11.42 13.93 -10.16
CA PHE A 225 -11.87 14.02 -8.77
C PHE A 225 -10.91 13.19 -7.91
N THR A 226 -9.73 13.75 -7.63
CA THR A 226 -8.59 13.09 -6.98
C THR A 226 -8.91 12.70 -5.52
N TYR A 227 -8.10 11.81 -4.95
CA TYR A 227 -8.42 11.15 -3.68
C TYR A 227 -8.41 12.14 -2.49
N ASP A 228 -7.46 13.08 -2.45
CA ASP A 228 -7.47 14.29 -1.60
C ASP A 228 -8.83 14.97 -1.54
N GLN A 229 -9.44 15.22 -2.69
CA GLN A 229 -10.74 15.88 -2.77
C GLN A 229 -11.85 15.02 -2.20
N MET A 230 -11.72 13.69 -2.29
CA MET A 230 -12.68 12.75 -1.72
C MET A 230 -12.68 12.79 -0.19
N LEU A 231 -11.53 13.09 0.42
CA LEU A 231 -11.38 13.22 1.88
C LEU A 231 -11.88 14.56 2.44
N GLN A 232 -12.21 15.52 1.58
CA GLN A 232 -12.65 16.84 2.02
C GLN A 232 -13.90 16.76 2.92
N ALA A 233 -13.82 17.40 4.10
CA ALA A 233 -14.93 17.47 5.05
C ALA A 233 -16.23 17.99 4.41
N GLY A 234 -17.30 17.20 4.54
CA GLY A 234 -18.62 17.50 3.97
C GLY A 234 -18.76 17.21 2.48
N ASN A 235 -17.82 16.49 1.86
CA ASN A 235 -17.93 15.99 0.50
C ASN A 235 -18.66 14.63 0.48
N ASP A 236 -20.00 14.66 0.53
CA ASP A 236 -20.84 13.45 0.54
C ASP A 236 -20.54 12.46 -0.61
N LYS A 237 -20.05 12.96 -1.76
CA LYS A 237 -19.70 12.10 -2.91
C LYS A 237 -18.37 11.41 -2.70
N GLY A 238 -17.39 12.12 -2.16
CA GLY A 238 -16.08 11.57 -1.81
C GLY A 238 -16.20 10.52 -0.71
N GLU A 239 -16.91 10.88 0.37
CA GLU A 239 -17.23 9.99 1.48
C GLU A 239 -17.90 8.70 0.99
N ALA A 240 -18.91 8.81 0.11
CA ALA A 240 -19.58 7.63 -0.44
C ALA A 240 -18.67 6.72 -1.28
N LEU A 241 -17.69 7.28 -2.02
CA LEU A 241 -16.73 6.50 -2.80
C LEU A 241 -15.75 5.76 -1.87
N VAL A 242 -15.14 6.48 -0.92
CA VAL A 242 -14.16 5.90 0.02
C VAL A 242 -14.84 4.85 0.90
N MET A 243 -15.98 5.17 1.50
CA MET A 243 -16.73 4.22 2.35
C MET A 243 -17.25 3.02 1.56
N GLY A 244 -17.57 3.17 0.27
CA GLY A 244 -17.92 2.04 -0.58
C GLY A 244 -16.79 1.00 -0.66
N GLY A 245 -15.54 1.46 -0.81
CA GLY A 245 -14.36 0.59 -0.77
C GLY A 245 -14.11 -0.01 0.62
N VAL A 246 -14.15 0.81 1.67
CA VAL A 246 -13.98 0.38 3.08
C VAL A 246 -14.99 -0.71 3.45
N ASP A 247 -16.27 -0.49 3.18
CA ASP A 247 -17.34 -1.43 3.53
C ASP A 247 -17.20 -2.75 2.76
N ALA A 248 -16.80 -2.71 1.49
CA ALA A 248 -16.59 -3.90 0.69
C ALA A 248 -15.39 -4.73 1.18
N LEU A 249 -14.30 -4.07 1.57
CA LEU A 249 -13.12 -4.70 2.17
C LEU A 249 -13.45 -5.36 3.53
N ILE A 250 -14.20 -4.67 4.41
CA ILE A 250 -14.66 -5.25 5.68
C ILE A 250 -15.55 -6.47 5.43
N ASP A 251 -16.46 -6.38 4.45
CA ASP A 251 -17.40 -7.44 4.14
C ASP A 251 -16.72 -8.68 3.53
N GLN A 252 -15.70 -8.51 2.67
CA GLN A 252 -14.91 -9.65 2.19
C GLN A 252 -14.10 -10.30 3.31
N THR A 253 -13.55 -9.53 4.26
CA THR A 253 -12.78 -10.09 5.39
C THR A 253 -13.59 -11.09 6.20
N ARG A 254 -14.88 -10.83 6.43
CA ARG A 254 -15.79 -11.77 7.12
C ARG A 254 -15.93 -13.10 6.37
N SER A 255 -15.89 -13.08 5.04
CA SER A 255 -15.87 -14.30 4.23
C SER A 255 -14.51 -15.02 4.32
N ILE A 256 -13.39 -14.28 4.42
CA ILE A 256 -12.05 -14.86 4.67
C ILE A 256 -12.01 -15.59 6.02
N GLU A 257 -12.54 -15.01 7.11
CA GLU A 257 -12.64 -15.69 8.43
C GLU A 257 -13.42 -17.01 8.34
N ARG A 258 -14.50 -17.01 7.55
CA ARG A 258 -15.30 -18.21 7.30
C ARG A 258 -14.54 -19.24 6.46
N VAL A 259 -13.69 -18.80 5.53
CA VAL A 259 -12.80 -19.68 4.75
C VAL A 259 -11.80 -20.38 5.67
N VAL A 260 -11.16 -19.66 6.60
CA VAL A 260 -10.27 -20.24 7.62
C VAL A 260 -10.97 -21.38 8.36
N THR A 261 -12.20 -21.12 8.83
CA THR A 261 -13.01 -22.10 9.55
C THR A 261 -13.39 -23.29 8.65
N ALA A 262 -13.79 -23.04 7.41
CA ALA A 262 -14.20 -24.09 6.47
C ALA A 262 -13.05 -25.01 6.04
N LEU A 263 -11.81 -24.49 6.04
CA LEU A 263 -10.60 -25.26 5.77
C LEU A 263 -10.03 -25.93 7.04
N VAL A 264 -10.71 -25.79 8.19
CA VAL A 264 -10.32 -26.39 9.48
C VAL A 264 -8.90 -25.98 9.88
N LEU A 265 -8.54 -24.74 9.61
CA LEU A 265 -7.28 -24.15 10.03
C LEU A 265 -7.40 -23.65 11.46
N ASP A 266 -6.26 -23.52 12.14
CA ASP A 266 -6.22 -22.85 13.44
C ASP A 266 -6.71 -21.42 13.31
N SER A 267 -7.29 -20.88 14.39
CA SER A 267 -7.73 -19.49 14.43
C SER A 267 -6.56 -18.58 14.07
N ILE A 268 -6.75 -17.73 13.07
CA ILE A 268 -5.80 -16.69 12.70
C ILE A 268 -6.30 -15.34 13.18
N GLU A 269 -5.36 -14.47 13.52
CA GLU A 269 -5.62 -13.08 13.86
C GLU A 269 -5.32 -12.23 12.63
N PHE A 270 -6.28 -11.39 12.25
CA PHE A 270 -6.05 -10.35 11.24
C PHE A 270 -5.65 -9.08 11.96
N GLU A 271 -4.78 -8.32 11.30
CA GLU A 271 -4.40 -7.00 11.73
C GLU A 271 -5.65 -6.11 11.82
N GLY A 272 -5.82 -5.46 12.98
CA GLY A 272 -6.91 -4.53 13.25
C GLY A 272 -6.51 -3.09 12.93
N SER A 273 -7.42 -2.14 13.18
CA SER A 273 -7.13 -0.72 13.05
C SER A 273 -8.01 0.07 14.02
N ASP A 274 -7.44 1.06 14.70
CA ASP A 274 -8.22 1.92 15.60
C ASP A 274 -9.32 2.67 14.84
N SER A 275 -9.09 3.04 13.57
CA SER A 275 -10.12 3.65 12.73
C SER A 275 -11.35 2.75 12.52
N LEU A 276 -11.18 1.43 12.60
CA LEU A 276 -12.24 0.42 12.49
C LEU A 276 -12.81 0.02 13.85
N ASP A 277 -11.92 -0.40 14.74
CA ASP A 277 -12.22 -1.13 15.98
C ASP A 277 -12.45 -0.20 17.17
N ASN A 278 -11.80 0.97 17.18
CA ASN A 278 -11.91 1.96 18.24
C ASN A 278 -11.85 3.42 17.71
N PRO A 279 -12.84 3.86 16.91
CA PRO A 279 -12.76 5.15 16.21
C PRO A 279 -12.61 6.37 17.13
N GLY A 280 -12.96 6.24 18.41
CA GLY A 280 -12.78 7.30 19.41
C GLY A 280 -11.34 7.46 19.92
N ALA A 281 -10.46 6.49 19.70
CA ALA A 281 -9.03 6.60 20.04
C ALA A 281 -8.25 7.44 19.02
N VAL A 282 -8.67 7.45 17.75
CA VAL A 282 -8.04 8.22 16.66
C VAL A 282 -7.92 9.72 16.98
N PHE A 283 -8.82 10.28 17.78
CA PHE A 283 -8.87 11.71 18.11
C PHE A 283 -8.27 12.07 19.48
N GLN A 284 -7.57 11.15 20.14
CA GLN A 284 -6.95 11.35 21.47
C GLN A 284 -5.46 11.65 21.37
#